data_AF-A0A348VVC5-F1
#
_entry.id   AF-A0A348VVC5-F1
#
_cell.length_a   1.000
_cell.length_b   1.000
_cell.length_c   1.000
_cell.angle_alpha   90.00
_cell.angle_beta   90.00
_cell.angle_gamma   90.00
#
_symmetry.space_group_name_H-M   'P 1'
#
loop_
_entity.id
_entity.type
_entity.pdbx_description
1 polymer ?
#
loop_
_entity_poly.entity_id
_entity_poly.type
_entity_poly.pdbx_seq_one_letter_code
_entity_poly.pdbx_strand_id
1 'polypeptide(L)'
;MPKDVVDFFQNVAYYVGLSKKKANFGKFSYMQKFDYWAVYWGMFIIGTSGLFLAFPVMASYVFPTWSISWAWDVLFIMHSDEALLAIVFILFFHFYNEHLRSDVFPMNYMWLTGKMPIEELKHKHPAEYEYLYGDKGKK
;
A
#
# COMPACT_ATOMS: atom_id res chain seq x y z
N MET A 1 9.62 2.57 -13.27
CA MET A 1 10.10 2.22 -11.91
C MET A 1 11.29 3.06 -11.41
N PRO A 2 12.14 3.74 -12.22
CA PRO A 2 13.20 4.60 -11.67
C PRO A 2 12.67 5.76 -10.82
N LYS A 3 11.52 6.33 -11.24
CA LYS A 3 10.95 7.52 -10.61
C LYS A 3 10.52 7.30 -9.15
N ASP A 4 9.94 6.16 -8.80
CA ASP A 4 9.49 5.90 -7.42
C ASP A 4 10.66 5.84 -6.42
N VAL A 5 11.80 5.26 -6.85
CA VAL A 5 13.04 5.22 -6.06
C VAL A 5 13.65 6.62 -5.92
N VAL A 6 13.68 7.38 -7.02
CA VAL A 6 14.14 8.78 -6.98
C VAL A 6 13.25 9.64 -6.07
N ASP A 7 11.93 9.48 -6.17
CA ASP A 7 10.96 10.18 -5.35
C ASP A 7 11.11 9.82 -3.86
N PHE A 8 11.43 8.56 -3.53
CA PHE A 8 11.76 8.14 -2.17
C PHE A 8 12.98 8.90 -1.62
N PHE A 9 14.12 8.85 -2.33
CA PHE A 9 15.34 9.53 -1.88
C PHE A 9 15.17 11.05 -1.82
N GLN A 10 14.42 11.63 -2.77
CA GLN A 10 14.08 13.05 -2.76
C GLN A 10 13.24 13.43 -1.54
N ASN A 11 12.24 12.60 -1.18
CA ASN A 11 11.44 12.81 0.01
C ASN A 11 12.26 12.72 1.29
N VAL A 12 13.14 11.71 1.39
CA VAL A 12 14.07 11.58 2.52
C VAL A 12 14.92 12.83 2.64
N ALA A 13 15.55 13.27 1.55
CA ALA A 13 16.36 14.49 1.52
C ALA A 13 15.56 15.74 1.91
N TYR A 14 14.29 15.83 1.49
CA TYR A 14 13.39 16.92 1.89
C TYR A 14 13.08 16.90 3.39
N TYR A 15 12.76 15.74 3.96
CA TYR A 15 12.44 15.63 5.39
C TYR A 15 13.64 15.87 6.30
N VAL A 16 14.85 15.48 5.90
CA VAL A 16 16.07 15.78 6.66
C VAL A 16 16.65 17.17 6.35
N GLY A 17 15.96 17.98 5.53
CA GLY A 17 16.34 19.36 5.22
C GLY A 17 17.49 19.52 4.21
N LEU A 18 17.98 18.42 3.62
CA LEU A 18 19.02 18.43 2.57
C LEU A 18 18.49 18.92 1.21
N SER A 19 17.18 18.93 1.02
CA SER A 19 16.52 19.45 -0.18
C SER A 19 15.38 20.39 0.18
N LYS A 20 15.27 21.51 -0.53
CA LYS A 20 14.11 22.42 -0.43
C LYS A 20 12.93 21.99 -1.32
N LYS A 21 13.13 20.98 -2.18
CA LYS A 21 12.16 20.53 -3.17
C LYS A 21 11.52 19.22 -2.74
N LYS A 22 10.19 19.23 -2.58
CA LYS A 22 9.38 18.03 -2.34
C LYS A 22 9.33 17.15 -3.61
N ALA A 23 9.16 15.84 -3.44
CA ALA A 23 8.99 14.92 -4.56
C ALA A 23 7.76 15.29 -5.43
N ASN A 24 7.88 15.13 -6.75
CA ASN A 24 6.83 15.50 -7.70
C ASN A 24 5.96 14.29 -8.05
N PHE A 25 5.02 13.96 -7.15
CA PHE A 25 4.14 12.82 -7.27
C PHE A 25 3.13 12.98 -8.41
N GLY A 26 2.97 11.93 -9.21
CA GLY A 26 1.86 11.79 -10.16
C GLY A 26 0.59 11.30 -9.47
N LYS A 27 -0.33 10.69 -10.24
CA LYS A 27 -1.60 10.14 -9.72
C LYS A 27 -1.48 9.34 -8.42
N PHE A 28 -0.45 8.51 -8.31
CA PHE A 28 -0.14 7.75 -7.11
C PHE A 28 1.31 8.00 -6.68
N SER A 29 1.50 8.27 -5.39
CA SER A 29 2.83 8.34 -4.78
C SER A 29 3.44 6.94 -4.63
N TYR A 30 4.76 6.86 -4.41
CA TYR A 30 5.41 5.56 -4.15
C TYR A 30 4.86 4.90 -2.87
N MET A 31 4.46 5.68 -1.86
CA MET A 31 3.86 5.16 -0.63
C MET A 31 2.49 4.53 -0.92
N GLN A 32 1.63 5.20 -1.70
CA GLN A 32 0.32 4.63 -2.08
C GLN A 32 0.47 3.36 -2.92
N LYS A 33 1.47 3.31 -3.81
CA LYS A 33 1.78 2.10 -4.57
C LYS A 33 2.30 0.99 -3.65
N PHE A 34 3.13 1.32 -2.67
CA PHE A 34 3.62 0.36 -1.69
C PHE A 34 2.45 -0.22 -0.88
N ASP A 35 1.59 0.63 -0.31
CA ASP A 35 0.40 0.21 0.43
C ASP A 35 -0.51 -0.68 -0.44
N TYR A 36 -0.71 -0.31 -1.71
CA TYR A 36 -1.45 -1.12 -2.67
C TYR A 36 -0.84 -2.52 -2.81
N TRP A 37 0.44 -2.61 -3.18
CA TRP A 37 1.11 -3.90 -3.40
C TRP A 37 1.25 -4.75 -2.13
N ALA A 38 1.47 -4.12 -0.97
CA ALA A 38 1.57 -4.80 0.32
C ALA A 38 0.29 -5.58 0.64
N VAL A 39 -0.89 -4.99 0.38
CA VAL A 39 -2.17 -5.67 0.59
C VAL A 39 -2.35 -6.86 -0.35
N TYR A 40 -2.03 -6.74 -1.64
CA TYR A 40 -2.16 -7.88 -2.57
C TYR A 40 -1.24 -9.04 -2.21
N TRP A 41 -0.01 -8.72 -1.78
CA TRP A 41 0.93 -9.72 -1.30
C TRP A 41 0.40 -10.42 -0.04
N GLY A 42 -0.08 -9.64 0.93
CA GLY A 42 -0.65 -10.18 2.17
C GLY A 42 -1.90 -11.03 1.92
N MET A 43 -2.82 -10.58 1.04
CA MET A 43 -4.00 -11.34 0.63
C MET A 43 -3.64 -12.69 0.03
N PHE A 44 -2.59 -12.76 -0.79
CA PHE A 44 -2.13 -14.02 -1.35
C PHE A 44 -1.61 -14.96 -0.25
N ILE A 45 -0.74 -14.47 0.64
CA ILE A 45 -0.18 -15.28 1.73
C ILE A 45 -1.27 -15.78 2.67
N ILE A 46 -2.07 -14.87 3.24
CA ILE A 46 -3.10 -15.23 4.22
C ILE A 46 -4.20 -16.09 3.59
N GLY A 47 -4.59 -15.78 2.35
CA GLY A 47 -5.65 -16.49 1.63
C GLY A 47 -5.23 -17.91 1.27
N THR A 48 -4.04 -18.09 0.68
CA THR A 48 -3.57 -19.42 0.27
C THR A 48 -3.23 -20.30 1.46
N SER A 49 -2.50 -19.77 2.46
CA SER A 49 -2.20 -20.51 3.69
C SER A 49 -3.48 -20.88 4.45
N GLY A 50 -4.44 -19.96 4.53
CA GLY A 50 -5.72 -20.18 5.19
C GLY A 50 -6.56 -21.23 4.51
N LEU A 51 -6.60 -21.26 3.17
CA LEU A 51 -7.29 -22.30 2.41
C LEU A 51 -6.70 -23.69 2.64
N PHE A 52 -5.36 -23.82 2.67
CA PHE A 52 -4.73 -25.10 2.96
C PHE A 52 -4.99 -25.56 4.40
N LEU A 53 -4.96 -24.65 5.38
CA LEU A 53 -5.25 -24.94 6.78
C LEU A 53 -6.72 -25.25 7.03
N ALA A 54 -7.65 -24.60 6.32
CA ALA A 54 -9.08 -24.82 6.44
C ALA A 54 -9.52 -26.18 5.85
N PHE A 55 -8.81 -26.68 4.83
CA PHE A 55 -9.14 -27.92 4.14
C PHE A 55 -7.97 -28.92 4.14
N PRO A 56 -7.51 -29.39 5.32
CA PRO A 56 -6.24 -30.09 5.43
C PRO A 56 -6.21 -31.44 4.68
N VAL A 57 -7.34 -32.14 4.61
CA VAL A 57 -7.47 -33.42 3.88
C VAL A 57 -7.34 -33.21 2.37
N MET A 58 -7.90 -32.14 1.82
CA MET A 58 -7.77 -31.85 0.38
C MET A 58 -6.38 -31.32 0.05
N ALA A 59 -5.84 -30.47 0.92
CA ALA A 59 -4.53 -29.88 0.77
C ALA A 59 -3.40 -30.93 0.82
N SER A 60 -3.54 -32.01 1.60
CA SER A 60 -2.51 -33.05 1.71
C SER A 60 -2.22 -33.77 0.38
N TYR A 61 -3.20 -33.82 -0.55
CA TYR A 61 -2.98 -34.39 -1.90
C TYR A 61 -2.09 -33.51 -2.79
N VAL A 62 -1.92 -32.23 -2.46
CA VAL A 62 -1.08 -31.29 -3.21
C VAL A 62 0.38 -31.37 -2.77
N PHE A 63 0.63 -31.74 -1.51
CA PHE A 63 1.97 -31.79 -0.95
C PHE A 63 2.66 -33.14 -1.23
N PRO A 64 3.88 -33.14 -1.80
CA PRO A 64 4.71 -34.33 -1.86
C PRO A 64 4.96 -34.93 -0.47
N THR A 65 5.08 -36.26 -0.38
CA THR A 65 5.26 -36.96 0.90
C THR A 65 6.47 -36.45 1.71
N TRP A 66 7.56 -36.10 1.04
CA TRP A 66 8.77 -35.58 1.68
C TRP A 66 8.58 -34.18 2.31
N SER A 67 7.57 -33.42 1.87
CA SER A 67 7.32 -32.07 2.38
C SER A 67 6.25 -32.01 3.48
N ILE A 68 5.44 -33.06 3.64
CA ILE A 68 4.34 -33.09 4.63
C ILE A 68 4.83 -32.77 6.05
N SER A 69 6.02 -33.24 6.42
CA SER A 69 6.58 -33.04 7.76
C SER A 69 6.87 -31.59 8.15
N TRP A 70 7.03 -30.68 7.18
CA TRP A 70 7.32 -29.26 7.45
C TRP A 70 6.33 -28.29 6.79
N ALA A 71 5.57 -28.73 5.79
CA ALA A 71 4.63 -27.87 5.05
C ALA A 71 3.56 -27.28 5.98
N TRP A 72 3.03 -28.05 6.93
CA TRP A 72 2.01 -27.57 7.86
C TRP A 72 2.52 -26.47 8.78
N ASP A 73 3.74 -26.62 9.30
CA ASP A 73 4.37 -25.61 10.15
C ASP A 73 4.59 -24.31 9.36
N VAL A 74 5.06 -24.42 8.12
CA VAL A 74 5.25 -23.26 7.24
C VAL A 74 3.92 -22.57 6.94
N LEU A 75 2.88 -23.33 6.59
CA LEU A 75 1.55 -22.77 6.34
C LEU A 75 0.99 -22.05 7.56
N PHE A 76 1.15 -22.65 8.75
CA PHE A 76 0.71 -22.05 10.00
C PHE A 76 1.44 -20.74 10.29
N ILE A 77 2.78 -20.73 10.21
CA ILE A 77 3.60 -19.54 10.44
C ILE A 77 3.25 -18.44 9.42
N MET A 78 3.18 -18.79 8.14
CA MET A 78 2.79 -17.85 7.08
C MET A 78 1.43 -17.23 7.37
N HIS A 79 0.44 -18.01 7.79
CA HIS A 79 -0.89 -17.51 8.09
C HIS A 79 -0.91 -16.64 9.35
N SER A 80 -0.30 -17.11 10.44
CA SER A 80 -0.32 -16.43 11.73
C SER A 80 0.41 -15.10 11.69
N ASP A 81 1.59 -15.08 11.06
CA ASP A 81 2.44 -13.89 11.01
C ASP A 81 1.82 -12.85 10.07
N GLU A 82 1.29 -13.28 8.92
CA GLU A 82 0.59 -12.36 8.00
C GLU A 82 -0.69 -11.83 8.62
N ALA A 83 -1.45 -12.64 9.38
CA ALA A 83 -2.64 -12.15 10.08
C ALA A 83 -2.29 -11.06 11.10
N LEU A 84 -1.22 -11.24 11.88
CA LEU A 84 -0.73 -10.23 12.82
C LEU A 84 -0.26 -8.96 12.07
N LEU A 85 0.55 -9.13 11.03
CA LEU A 85 1.06 -8.02 10.21
C LEU A 85 -0.08 -7.23 9.58
N ALA A 86 -1.07 -7.91 9.00
CA ALA A 86 -2.23 -7.29 8.39
C ALA A 86 -3.06 -6.49 9.41
N ILE A 87 -3.33 -7.04 10.60
CA ILE A 87 -4.05 -6.34 11.67
C ILE A 87 -3.29 -5.07 12.07
N VAL A 88 -1.99 -5.17 12.34
CA VAL A 88 -1.16 -4.02 12.72
C VAL A 88 -1.12 -2.99 11.60
N PHE A 89 -0.92 -3.42 10.35
CA PHE A 89 -0.86 -2.52 9.21
C PHE A 89 -2.18 -1.75 9.02
N ILE A 90 -3.31 -2.44 9.08
CA ILE A 90 -4.63 -1.83 8.94
C ILE A 90 -4.86 -0.84 10.08
N LEU A 91 -4.70 -1.26 11.34
CA LEU A 91 -5.04 -0.42 12.50
C LEU A 91 -4.14 0.81 12.66
N PHE A 92 -2.85 0.69 12.37
CA PHE A 92 -1.91 1.79 12.58
C PHE A 92 -1.66 2.60 11.33
N PHE A 93 -1.36 1.97 10.19
CA PHE A 93 -0.94 2.71 9.00
C PHE A 93 -2.16 3.15 8.19
N HIS A 94 -3.05 2.22 7.86
CA HIS A 94 -4.22 2.53 7.03
C HIS A 94 -5.21 3.45 7.75
N PHE A 95 -5.61 3.11 8.98
CA PHE A 95 -6.52 3.94 9.76
C PHE A 95 -5.92 5.33 10.05
N TYR A 96 -4.63 5.43 10.34
CA TYR A 96 -4.02 6.74 10.51
C TYR A 96 -4.08 7.56 9.22
N ASN A 97 -3.61 7.03 8.10
CA ASN A 97 -3.50 7.78 6.84
C ASN A 97 -4.85 8.18 6.25
N GLU A 98 -5.87 7.33 6.39
CA GLU A 98 -7.17 7.54 5.78
C GLU A 98 -8.22 8.11 6.74
N HIS A 99 -8.03 8.01 8.07
CA HIS A 99 -9.05 8.41 9.05
C HIS A 99 -8.54 9.42 10.09
N LEU A 100 -7.35 9.20 10.65
CA LEU A 100 -6.90 9.94 11.83
C LEU A 100 -5.92 11.08 11.53
N ARG A 101 -5.41 11.20 10.30
CA ARG A 101 -4.52 12.30 9.90
C ARG A 101 -5.30 13.61 9.92
N SER A 102 -4.71 14.64 10.52
CA SER A 102 -5.39 15.90 10.83
C SER A 102 -5.92 16.67 9.60
N ASP A 103 -5.36 16.43 8.41
CA ASP A 103 -5.79 17.02 7.14
C ASP A 103 -7.03 16.36 6.54
N VAL A 104 -7.39 15.15 6.99
CA VAL A 104 -8.53 14.38 6.46
C VAL A 104 -9.50 13.92 7.53
N PHE A 105 -9.31 14.25 8.80
CA PHE A 105 -10.21 13.84 9.87
C PHE A 105 -11.66 14.29 9.61
N PRO A 106 -12.68 13.42 9.79
CA PRO A 106 -12.62 12.05 10.35
C PRO A 106 -12.26 10.94 9.35
N MET A 107 -12.22 11.27 8.05
CA MET A 107 -11.88 10.34 6.98
C MET A 107 -11.62 11.05 5.65
N ASN A 108 -10.69 10.53 4.86
CA ASN A 108 -10.53 10.86 3.45
C ASN A 108 -11.73 10.32 2.65
N TYR A 109 -12.60 11.20 2.15
CA TYR A 109 -13.80 10.80 1.40
C TYR A 109 -13.54 10.37 -0.05
N MET A 110 -12.28 10.36 -0.53
CA MET A 110 -11.98 9.99 -1.91
C MET A 110 -12.41 8.55 -2.22
N TRP A 111 -12.23 7.59 -1.31
CA TRP A 111 -12.61 6.20 -1.57
C TRP A 111 -14.13 6.00 -1.69
N LEU A 112 -14.93 6.92 -1.14
CA LEU A 112 -16.40 6.93 -1.28
C LEU A 112 -16.88 7.75 -2.49
N THR A 113 -16.34 8.94 -2.66
CA THR A 113 -16.84 9.93 -3.63
C THR A 113 -16.12 9.89 -4.97
N GLY A 114 -14.91 9.33 -5.00
CA GLY A 114 -14.00 9.38 -6.15
C GLY A 114 -13.48 10.78 -6.46
N LYS A 115 -13.65 11.75 -5.57
CA LYS A 115 -13.34 13.17 -5.81
C LYS A 115 -12.29 13.68 -4.83
N MET A 116 -11.49 14.64 -5.29
CA MET A 116 -10.48 15.36 -4.51
C MET A 116 -10.53 16.86 -4.88
N PRO A 117 -10.46 17.79 -3.91
CA PRO A 117 -10.32 19.21 -4.17
C PRO A 117 -9.08 19.54 -5.01
N ILE A 118 -9.18 20.51 -5.91
CA ILE A 118 -8.08 20.87 -6.82
C ILE A 118 -6.82 21.32 -6.07
N GLU A 119 -6.97 22.08 -4.98
CA GLU A 119 -5.82 22.51 -4.16
C GLU A 119 -5.13 21.33 -3.48
N GLU A 120 -5.90 20.34 -3.04
CA GLU A 120 -5.34 19.12 -2.45
C GLU A 120 -4.60 18.28 -3.51
N LEU A 121 -5.16 18.18 -4.72
CA LEU A 121 -4.51 17.53 -5.86
C LEU A 121 -3.18 18.22 -6.19
N LYS A 122 -3.15 19.56 -6.24
CA LYS A 122 -1.93 20.34 -6.50
C LYS A 122 -0.85 20.12 -5.43
N HIS A 123 -1.24 19.98 -4.16
CA HIS A 123 -0.29 19.82 -3.05
C HIS A 123 0.20 18.37 -2.85
N LYS A 124 -0.68 17.39 -3.05
CA LYS A 124 -0.38 15.96 -2.86
C LYS A 124 0.11 15.27 -4.13
N HIS A 125 -0.40 15.67 -5.29
CA HIS A 125 -0.13 15.07 -6.60
C HIS A 125 0.21 16.13 -7.67
N PRO A 126 1.26 16.94 -7.47
CA PRO A 126 1.58 18.07 -8.35
C PRO A 126 1.75 17.68 -9.83
N ALA A 127 2.35 16.53 -10.15
CA ALA A 127 2.50 16.10 -11.55
C ALA A 127 1.16 15.66 -12.17
N GLU A 128 0.22 15.15 -11.37
CA GLU A 128 -1.14 14.85 -11.85
C GLU A 128 -1.91 16.14 -12.13
N TYR A 129 -1.77 17.13 -11.26
CA TYR A 129 -2.35 18.46 -11.48
C TYR A 129 -1.81 19.10 -12.76
N GLU A 130 -0.49 19.09 -12.95
CA GLU A 130 0.15 19.59 -14.17
C GLU A 130 -0.34 18.86 -15.42
N TYR A 131 -0.50 17.54 -15.36
CA TYR A 131 -1.02 16.74 -16.46
C TYR A 131 -2.48 17.09 -16.81
N LEU A 132 -3.34 17.32 -15.82
CA LEU A 132 -4.77 17.59 -16.03
C LEU A 132 -5.08 19.06 -16.34
N TYR A 133 -4.30 20.00 -15.82
CA TYR A 133 -4.61 21.45 -15.86
C TYR A 133 -3.50 22.33 -16.42
N GLY A 134 -2.26 21.83 -16.56
CA GLY A 134 -1.08 22.62 -16.95
C GLY A 134 -1.14 23.22 -18.36
N ASP A 135 -1.98 22.68 -19.26
CA ASP A 135 -2.10 23.13 -20.64
C ASP A 135 -3.27 24.10 -20.89
N LYS A 136 -4.09 24.40 -19.87
CA LYS A 136 -5.22 25.34 -19.98
C LYS A 136 -4.85 26.82 -19.79
N GLY A 137 -3.57 27.11 -19.52
CA GLY A 137 -3.03 28.48 -19.43
C GLY A 137 -2.34 28.99 -20.69
N LYS A 138 -2.38 28.24 -21.81
CA LYS A 138 -1.76 28.59 -23.10
C LYS A 138 -2.77 28.77 -24.26
N LYS A 139 -4.05 28.92 -23.95
CA LYS A 139 -5.09 29.31 -24.92
C LYS A 139 -5.85 30.52 -24.43
#